data_AF-A0A2V3U207-F1
#
_entry.id   AF-A0A2V3U207-F1
#
_cell.length_a   1.000
_cell.length_b   1.000
_cell.length_c   1.000
_cell.angle_alpha   90.00
_cell.angle_beta   90.00
_cell.angle_gamma   90.00
#
_symmetry.space_group_name_H-M   'P 1'
#
loop_
_entity.id
_entity.type
_entity.pdbx_description
1 polymer ?
#
loop_
_entity_poly.entity_id
_entity_poly.type
_entity_poly.pdbx_seq_one_letter_code
_entity_poly.pdbx_strand_id
1 'polypeptide(L)'
;MLASRWIRPPNGRLALERPLPRWPGVYAFVQYERALYVGIAASGLNSRFSAYLSPGASDPTHLRMQALLIEALKSSAFLDILTIAPPNSSWNGWPVNASAGLEVGLIAHYDLPWNIRGAGKIRARRRRTISAEGHHQ
;
A
#
# COMPACT_ATOMS: atom_id res chain seq x y z
N MET A 1 6.19 10.89 -3.69
CA MET A 1 6.30 12.17 -2.95
C MET A 1 5.34 12.14 -1.77
N LEU A 2 5.59 12.93 -0.72
CA LEU A 2 4.67 13.08 0.41
C LEU A 2 3.38 13.74 -0.07
N ALA A 3 2.24 13.05 0.10
CA ALA A 3 0.95 13.49 -0.40
C ALA A 3 0.01 13.95 0.70
N SER A 4 0.05 13.29 1.87
CA SER A 4 -0.74 13.63 3.04
C SER A 4 -0.19 12.89 4.26
N ARG A 5 -0.87 13.02 5.39
CA ARG A 5 -0.64 12.25 6.61
C ARG A 5 -1.95 11.72 7.16
N TRP A 6 -1.90 10.51 7.70
CA TRP A 6 -2.92 10.06 8.64
C TRP A 6 -2.67 10.71 9.99
N ILE A 7 -3.73 11.23 10.60
CA ILE A 7 -3.73 11.82 11.93
C ILE A 7 -4.90 11.28 12.75
N ARG A 8 -4.79 11.39 14.07
CA ARG A 8 -5.88 11.09 15.01
C ARG A 8 -6.18 12.36 15.84
N PRO A 9 -7.17 13.17 15.46
CA PRO A 9 -7.56 14.36 16.21
C PRO A 9 -8.13 13.99 17.59
N PRO A 10 -8.34 14.98 18.48
CA PRO A 10 -8.88 14.74 19.82
C PRO A 10 -10.24 14.02 19.86
N ASN A 11 -11.03 14.09 18.79
CA ASN A 11 -12.28 13.34 18.64
C ASN A 11 -12.07 11.81 18.49
N GLY A 12 -10.81 11.36 18.45
CA GLY A 12 -10.41 9.96 18.39
C GLY A 12 -10.60 9.29 17.04
N ARG A 13 -11.20 9.97 16.05
CA ARG A 13 -11.46 9.44 14.71
C ARG A 13 -10.21 9.51 13.85
N LEU A 14 -10.10 8.62 12.88
CA LEU A 14 -9.05 8.72 11.86
C LEU A 14 -9.37 9.89 10.91
N ALA A 15 -8.36 10.66 10.52
CA ALA A 15 -8.49 11.75 9.55
C ALA A 15 -7.23 11.91 8.69
N LEU A 16 -7.39 12.57 7.55
CA LEU A 16 -6.27 12.99 6.70
C LEU A 16 -5.91 14.45 7.02
N GLU A 17 -4.61 14.75 7.12
CA GLU A 17 -4.10 16.12 7.27
C GLU A 17 -4.54 17.00 6.08
N ARG A 18 -4.55 16.44 4.87
CA ARG A 18 -5.05 17.09 3.66
C ARG A 18 -5.73 16.09 2.71
N PRO A 19 -6.69 16.53 1.88
CA PRO A 19 -7.35 15.66 0.91
C PRO A 19 -6.36 15.03 -0.07
N LEU A 20 -6.58 13.77 -0.42
CA LEU A 20 -5.84 13.10 -1.48
C LEU A 20 -6.52 13.29 -2.84
N PRO A 21 -5.74 13.27 -3.93
CA PRO A 21 -6.27 13.45 -5.27
C PRO A 21 -7.15 12.27 -5.72
N ARG A 22 -7.90 12.48 -6.81
CA ARG A 22 -8.84 11.48 -7.34
C ARG A 22 -8.22 10.55 -8.39
N TRP A 23 -6.96 10.77 -8.78
CA TRP A 23 -6.31 9.94 -9.80
C TRP A 23 -5.82 8.58 -9.23
N PRO A 24 -5.72 7.55 -10.07
CA PRO A 24 -5.18 6.25 -9.69
C PRO A 24 -3.68 6.26 -9.44
N GLY A 25 -3.20 5.42 -8.53
CA GLY A 25 -1.77 5.28 -8.31
C GLY A 25 -1.42 4.30 -7.19
N VAL A 26 -0.14 4.25 -6.86
CA VAL A 26 0.41 3.51 -5.74
C VAL A 26 0.57 4.44 -4.55
N TYR A 27 0.27 3.95 -3.36
CA TYR A 27 0.52 4.64 -2.10
C TYR A 27 1.26 3.76 -1.11
N ALA A 28 1.98 4.40 -0.19
CA ALA A 28 2.63 3.76 0.94
C ALA A 28 2.27 4.46 2.25
N PHE A 29 2.14 3.67 3.32
CA PHE A 29 2.09 4.19 4.69
C PHE A 29 3.48 4.09 5.29
N VAL A 30 3.98 5.20 5.84
CA VAL A 30 5.32 5.31 6.38
C VAL A 30 5.24 5.83 7.81
N GLN A 31 5.98 5.19 8.71
CA GLN A 31 6.10 5.58 10.11
C GLN A 31 7.58 5.50 10.50
N TYR A 32 8.12 6.55 11.10
CA TYR A 32 9.53 6.62 11.50
C TYR A 32 10.48 6.19 10.34
N GLU A 33 10.25 6.76 9.16
CA GLU A 33 11.00 6.49 7.91
C GLU A 33 10.92 5.04 7.38
N ARG A 34 10.13 4.17 8.03
CA ARG A 34 9.89 2.80 7.59
C ARG A 34 8.55 2.69 6.85
N ALA A 35 8.58 2.16 5.64
CA ALA A 35 7.36 1.78 4.93
C ALA A 35 6.72 0.55 5.60
N LEU A 36 5.45 0.69 5.99
CA LEU A 36 4.68 -0.36 6.66
C LEU A 36 3.78 -1.11 5.69
N TYR A 37 3.22 -0.39 4.72
CA TYR A 37 2.25 -0.90 3.77
C TYR A 37 2.43 -0.24 2.40
N VAL A 38 2.17 -0.99 1.33
CA VAL A 38 1.99 -0.48 -0.02
C VAL A 38 0.68 -1.01 -0.60
N GLY A 39 -0.06 -0.15 -1.30
CA GLY A 39 -1.30 -0.51 -1.96
C GLY A 39 -1.53 0.26 -3.26
N ILE A 40 -2.38 -0.28 -4.14
CA ILE A 40 -2.88 0.44 -5.33
C ILE A 40 -4.26 1.00 -5.08
N ALA A 41 -4.48 2.26 -5.47
CA ALA A 41 -5.80 2.89 -5.51
C ALA A 41 -6.32 2.98 -6.96
N ALA A 42 -6.81 1.86 -7.51
CA ALA A 42 -7.20 1.77 -8.93
C ALA A 42 -8.36 2.72 -9.31
N SER A 43 -9.31 2.92 -8.40
CA SER A 43 -10.44 3.86 -8.55
C SER A 43 -10.10 5.29 -8.11
N GLY A 44 -8.85 5.55 -7.75
CA GLY A 44 -8.39 6.85 -7.24
C GLY A 44 -8.04 6.84 -5.76
N LEU A 45 -7.00 7.61 -5.39
CA LEU A 45 -6.49 7.69 -4.02
C LEU A 45 -7.58 8.16 -3.03
N ASN A 46 -8.35 9.19 -3.37
CA ASN A 46 -9.45 9.66 -2.52
C ASN A 46 -10.47 8.57 -2.16
N SER A 47 -10.89 7.77 -3.15
CA SER A 47 -11.86 6.68 -2.97
C SER A 47 -11.31 5.59 -2.05
N ARG A 48 -10.06 5.15 -2.30
CA ARG A 48 -9.40 4.14 -1.48
C ARG A 48 -9.27 4.57 -0.01
N PHE A 49 -8.93 5.83 0.23
CA PHE A 49 -8.73 6.33 1.59
C PHE A 49 -10.05 6.61 2.32
N SER A 50 -11.09 7.02 1.60
CA SER A 50 -12.45 7.10 2.15
C SER A 50 -12.95 5.75 2.66
N ALA A 51 -12.59 4.66 1.96
CA ALA A 51 -12.93 3.30 2.40
C ALA A 51 -12.23 2.89 3.71
N TYR A 52 -11.07 3.46 4.04
CA TYR A 52 -10.42 3.26 5.34
C TYR A 52 -11.02 4.12 6.46
N LEU A 53 -11.57 5.29 6.12
CA LEU A 53 -12.27 6.15 7.08
C LEU A 53 -13.63 5.58 7.49
N SER A 54 -14.33 4.96 6.55
CA SER A 54 -15.66 4.39 6.76
C SER A 54 -15.76 3.02 6.07
N PRO A 55 -15.08 2.00 6.59
CA PRO A 55 -15.13 0.66 6.03
C PRO A 55 -16.54 0.08 6.16
N GLY A 56 -17.02 -0.60 5.12
CA GLY A 56 -18.22 -1.43 5.22
C GLY A 56 -17.98 -2.60 6.17
N ALA A 57 -19.01 -3.01 6.92
CA ALA A 57 -18.91 -4.09 7.91
C ALA A 57 -18.46 -5.44 7.30
N SER A 58 -18.69 -5.64 6.01
CA SER A 58 -18.31 -6.84 5.25
C SER A 58 -16.96 -6.73 4.51
N ASP A 59 -16.20 -5.65 4.71
CA ASP A 59 -14.87 -5.48 4.09
C ASP A 59 -13.73 -5.73 5.09
N PRO A 60 -13.31 -7.01 5.26
CA PRO A 60 -12.30 -7.37 6.25
C PRO A 60 -10.95 -6.73 5.96
N THR A 61 -10.67 -6.35 4.71
CA THR A 61 -9.40 -5.72 4.34
C THR A 61 -9.36 -4.27 4.82
N HIS A 62 -10.42 -3.51 4.56
CA HIS A 62 -10.51 -2.13 5.00
C HIS A 62 -10.66 -2.02 6.53
N LEU A 63 -11.42 -2.91 7.16
CA LEU A 63 -11.52 -2.98 8.63
C LEU A 63 -10.15 -3.24 9.28
N ARG A 64 -9.41 -4.22 8.77
CA ARG A 64 -8.05 -4.52 9.26
C ARG A 64 -7.12 -3.32 9.08
N MET A 65 -7.18 -2.65 7.93
CA MET A 65 -6.36 -1.46 7.69
C MET A 65 -6.71 -0.32 8.65
N GLN A 66 -7.99 -0.05 8.86
CA GLN A 66 -8.42 0.97 9.80
C GLN A 66 -7.90 0.68 11.21
N ALA A 67 -7.99 -0.57 11.67
CA ALA A 67 -7.45 -0.98 12.97
C ALA A 67 -5.93 -0.76 13.08
N LEU A 68 -5.17 -1.14 12.05
CA LEU A 68 -3.71 -0.94 12.01
C LEU A 68 -3.32 0.54 12.02
N LEU A 69 -4.05 1.38 11.28
CA LEU A 69 -3.85 2.83 11.25
C LEU A 69 -4.11 3.45 12.63
N ILE A 70 -5.22 3.08 13.28
CA ILE A 70 -5.55 3.57 14.62
C ILE A 70 -4.48 3.15 15.63
N GLU A 71 -4.03 1.89 15.58
CA GLU A 71 -3.00 1.38 16.49
C GLU A 71 -1.67 2.13 16.31
N ALA A 72 -1.22 2.30 15.07
CA ALA A 72 0.01 3.02 14.78
C ALA A 72 -0.02 4.49 15.23
N LEU A 73 -1.19 5.13 15.18
CA LEU A 73 -1.40 6.50 15.66
C LEU A 73 -1.52 6.61 17.19
N LYS A 74 -1.55 5.50 17.94
CA LYS A 74 -1.39 5.56 19.40
C LYS A 74 0.05 5.83 19.81
N SER A 75 1.00 5.35 19.02
CA SER A 75 2.44 5.45 19.30
C SER A 75 3.14 6.52 18.46
N SER A 76 2.41 7.27 17.63
CA SER A 76 2.95 8.32 16.77
C SER A 76 1.92 9.43 16.53
N ALA A 77 2.36 10.67 16.33
CA ALA A 77 1.47 11.79 16.04
C ALA A 77 0.83 11.67 14.63
N PHE A 78 1.54 11.08 13.68
CA PHE A 78 1.09 10.92 12.30
C PHE A 78 1.76 9.72 11.61
N LEU A 79 1.14 9.27 10.51
CA LEU A 79 1.78 8.39 9.52
C LEU A 79 1.82 9.12 8.18
N ASP A 80 2.98 9.14 7.54
CA ASP A 80 3.15 9.73 6.21
C ASP A 80 2.48 8.86 5.14
N ILE A 81 1.89 9.53 4.16
CA ILE A 81 1.31 8.91 2.97
C ILE A 81 2.14 9.37 1.78
N LEU A 82 2.91 8.44 1.23
CA LEU A 82 3.65 8.67 -0.01
C LEU A 82 2.83 8.16 -1.19
N THR A 83 2.82 8.90 -2.29
CA THR A 83 2.14 8.46 -3.53
C THR A 83 3.01 8.62 -4.77
N ILE A 84 2.70 7.80 -5.77
CA ILE A 84 3.25 7.88 -7.12
C ILE A 84 2.22 7.32 -8.12
N ALA A 85 2.15 7.92 -9.31
CA ALA A 85 1.36 7.45 -10.43
C ALA A 85 2.30 7.24 -11.64
N PRO A 86 2.95 6.07 -11.75
CA PRO A 86 3.78 5.79 -12.92
C PRO A 86 2.90 5.72 -14.17
N PRO A 87 3.38 6.23 -15.32
CA PRO A 87 2.63 6.18 -16.57
C PRO A 87 2.43 4.72 -17.00
N ASN A 88 1.23 4.40 -17.47
CA ASN A 88 0.98 3.11 -18.12
C ASN A 88 1.65 3.07 -19.49
N SER A 89 1.92 1.86 -19.97
CA SER A 89 2.48 1.62 -21.30
C SER A 89 1.67 0.55 -22.04
N SER A 90 2.09 0.24 -23.26
CA SER A 90 1.57 -0.89 -24.02
C SER A 90 2.70 -1.83 -24.40
N TRP A 91 2.38 -3.12 -24.53
CA TRP A 91 3.27 -4.14 -25.06
C TRP A 91 2.52 -4.96 -26.10
N ASN A 92 2.92 -4.85 -27.37
CA ASN A 92 2.25 -5.50 -28.50
C ASN A 92 0.72 -5.26 -28.53
N GLY A 93 0.30 -4.02 -28.25
CA GLY A 93 -1.12 -3.64 -28.20
C GLY A 93 -1.83 -3.99 -26.88
N TRP A 94 -1.21 -4.72 -25.97
CA TRP A 94 -1.79 -5.04 -24.66
C TRP A 94 -1.47 -3.94 -23.64
N PRO A 95 -2.44 -3.53 -22.80
CA PRO A 95 -2.21 -2.53 -21.78
C PRO A 95 -1.33 -3.08 -20.66
N VAL A 96 -0.30 -2.33 -20.29
CA VAL A 96 0.59 -2.62 -19.17
C VAL A 96 0.30 -1.64 -18.03
N ASN A 97 -0.14 -2.18 -16.90
CA ASN A 97 -0.44 -1.39 -15.71
C ASN A 97 0.84 -1.22 -14.88
N ALA A 98 1.46 -0.04 -14.98
CA ALA A 98 2.70 0.25 -14.28
C ALA A 98 2.51 0.30 -12.75
N SER A 99 1.36 0.76 -12.27
CA SER A 99 1.04 0.78 -10.83
C SER A 99 0.94 -0.63 -10.23
N ALA A 100 0.34 -1.57 -10.99
CA ALA A 100 0.27 -2.98 -10.63
C ALA A 100 1.65 -3.63 -10.53
N GLY A 101 2.48 -3.42 -11.56
CA GLY A 101 3.86 -3.91 -11.55
C GLY A 101 4.67 -3.32 -10.38
N LEU A 102 4.51 -2.03 -10.12
CA LEU A 102 5.24 -1.34 -9.05
C LEU A 102 4.84 -1.84 -7.66
N GLU A 103 3.54 -2.01 -7.35
CA GLU A 103 3.09 -2.58 -6.07
C GLU A 103 3.71 -3.95 -5.83
N VAL A 104 3.64 -4.84 -6.83
CA VAL A 104 4.21 -6.18 -6.73
C VAL A 104 5.73 -6.11 -6.50
N GLY A 105 6.44 -5.27 -7.25
CA GLY A 105 7.88 -5.06 -7.09
C GLY A 105 8.26 -4.55 -5.70
N LEU A 106 7.52 -3.58 -5.16
CA LEU A 106 7.74 -3.04 -3.82
C LEU A 106 7.50 -4.09 -2.73
N ILE A 107 6.40 -4.85 -2.81
CA ILE A 107 6.11 -5.94 -1.85
C ILE A 107 7.15 -7.06 -1.94
N ALA A 108 7.70 -7.32 -3.13
CA ALA A 108 8.74 -8.31 -3.32
C ALA A 108 10.10 -7.89 -2.75
N HIS A 109 10.41 -6.59 -2.82
CA HIS A 109 11.74 -6.07 -2.48
C HIS A 109 11.86 -5.65 -1.02
N TYR A 110 10.81 -5.10 -0.42
CA TYR A 110 10.86 -4.53 0.91
C TYR A 110 10.14 -5.37 1.97
N ASP A 111 10.56 -5.19 3.23
CA ASP A 111 9.85 -5.74 4.37
C ASP A 111 8.68 -4.83 4.78
N LEU A 112 7.51 -5.14 4.23
CA LEU A 112 6.27 -4.40 4.46
C LEU A 112 5.38 -5.19 5.44
N PRO A 113 5.46 -4.93 6.76
CA PRO A 113 4.80 -5.74 7.79
C PRO A 113 3.28 -5.84 7.62
N TRP A 114 2.64 -4.86 6.98
CA TRP A 114 1.18 -4.85 6.81
C TRP A 114 0.70 -5.52 5.50
N ASN A 115 1.61 -5.88 4.58
CA ASN A 115 1.34 -6.60 3.31
C ASN A 115 1.32 -8.14 3.48
N ILE A 116 0.72 -8.63 4.56
CA ILE A 116 0.75 -10.05 5.00
C ILE A 116 0.30 -11.03 3.91
N ARG A 117 -0.80 -10.72 3.19
CA ARG A 117 -1.40 -11.63 2.21
C ARG A 117 -0.57 -11.75 0.91
N GLY A 118 0.15 -10.70 0.52
CA GLY A 118 0.95 -10.66 -0.71
C GLY A 118 2.39 -11.14 -0.50
N ALA A 119 2.99 -10.79 0.64
CA ALA A 119 4.40 -11.05 0.92
C ALA A 119 4.72 -12.56 0.98
N GLY A 120 3.87 -13.38 1.61
CA GLY A 120 4.12 -14.82 1.74
C GLY A 120 4.19 -15.55 0.40
N LYS A 121 3.26 -15.25 -0.52
CA LYS A 121 3.23 -15.86 -1.86
C LYS A 121 4.43 -15.47 -2.71
N ILE A 122 4.84 -14.21 -2.65
CA ILE A 122 5.97 -13.69 -3.42
C ILE A 122 7.30 -14.24 -2.88
N ARG A 123 7.49 -14.27 -1.56
CA ARG A 123 8.70 -14.83 -0.93
C ARG A 123 8.83 -16.34 -1.21
N ALA A 124 7.73 -17.08 -1.17
CA ALA A 124 7.70 -18.51 -1.54
C ALA A 124 8.00 -18.76 -3.02
N ARG A 125 7.69 -17.82 -3.93
CA ARG A 125 8.10 -17.90 -5.34
C ARG A 125 9.61 -17.66 -5.51
N ARG A 126 10.18 -16.62 -4.88
CA ARG A 126 11.64 -16.36 -4.94
C ARG A 126 12.48 -17.55 -4.47
N ARG A 127 12.11 -18.18 -3.35
CA ARG A 127 12.83 -19.38 -2.86
C ARG A 127 12.86 -20.50 -3.90
N ARG A 128 11.78 -20.70 -4.65
CA ARG A 128 11.71 -21.72 -5.70
C ARG A 128 12.53 -21.37 -6.94
N THR A 129 12.59 -20.10 -7.34
CA THR A 129 13.39 -19.66 -8.49
C THR A 129 14.89 -19.78 -8.23
N ILE A 130 15.36 -19.39 -7.03
CA ILE A 130 16.78 -19.51 -6.64
C ILE A 130 17.20 -20.99 -6.56
N SER A 131 16.34 -21.89 -6.08
CA SER A 131 16.63 -23.34 -6.07
C SER A 131 16.64 -23.99 -7.46
N ALA A 132 15.96 -23.42 -8.46
CA ALA A 132 15.93 -23.95 -9.83
C ALA A 132 17.18 -23.56 -10.64
N GLU A 133 17.81 -22.42 -10.31
CA GLU A 133 19.04 -21.93 -10.96
C GLU A 133 20.32 -22.58 -10.39
N GLY A 134 20.23 -23.33 -9.29
CA GLY A 134 21.36 -23.98 -8.60
C GLY A 134 21.71 -25.40 -9.06
N HIS A 135 21.07 -25.93 -10.12
CA HIS A 135 21.28 -27.29 -10.62
C HIS A 135 21.96 -27.36 -12.00
N HIS A 136 22.69 -26.33 -12.38
CA HIS A 136 23.65 -26.37 -13.49
C HIS A 136 25.04 -25.96 -13.00
N GLN A 137 25.66 -26.84 -12.19
CA GLN A 137 27.10 -26.98 -12.04
C GLN A 137 27.42 -28.47 -11.92
#